data_AF-A0A958FDZ1-F1
#
_entry.id   AF-A0A958FDZ1-F1
#
_cell.length_a   1.000
_cell.length_b   1.000
_cell.length_c   1.000
_cell.angle_alpha   90.00
_cell.angle_beta   90.00
_cell.angle_gamma   90.00
#
_symmetry.space_group_name_H-M   'P 1'
#
loop_
_entity.id
_entity.type
_entity.pdbx_description
1 polymer ?
#
loop_
_entity_poly.entity_id
_entity_poly.type
_entity_poly.pdbx_seq_one_letter_code
_entity_poly.pdbx_strand_id
1 'polypeptide(L)'
;PMCMFNPVSHGFGNKGCSACDGLLSVGANGDVIPCASYDESVGNLLREDFGDIWQSQRARQFRTKFWAHSKCQNCDQLPICHGGCPLYWRQMGYGELDK
;
A
#
# COMPACT_ATOMS: atom_id res chain seq x y z
N PRO A 1 10.45 -5.88 1.79
CA PRO A 1 10.15 -6.41 0.43
C PRO A 1 10.84 -7.76 0.21
N MET A 2 10.47 -8.50 -0.84
CA MET A 2 11.00 -9.86 -1.06
C MET A 2 12.52 -9.94 -1.22
N CYS A 3 13.15 -8.88 -1.76
CA CYS A 3 14.61 -8.78 -1.87
C CYS A 3 15.33 -8.66 -0.52
N MET A 4 14.66 -8.15 0.53
CA MET A 4 15.23 -8.06 1.88
C MET A 4 14.93 -9.33 2.69
N PHE A 5 13.71 -9.83 2.60
CA PHE A 5 13.27 -11.04 3.29
C PHE A 5 12.07 -11.62 2.54
N ASN A 6 12.12 -12.91 2.24
CA ASN A 6 11.02 -13.66 1.64
C ASN A 6 10.17 -14.32 2.76
N PRO A 7 9.05 -13.71 3.21
CA PRO A 7 8.22 -14.31 4.25
C PRO A 7 7.48 -15.56 3.75
N VAL A 8 7.24 -15.69 2.44
CA VAL A 8 6.52 -16.82 1.85
C VAL A 8 7.33 -18.11 1.99
N SER A 9 8.63 -18.07 1.68
CA SER A 9 9.50 -19.25 1.79
C SER A 9 9.69 -19.74 3.23
N HIS A 10 9.36 -18.90 4.21
CA HIS A 10 9.44 -19.21 5.64
C HIS A 10 8.06 -19.50 6.26
N GLY A 11 7.01 -19.64 5.46
CA GLY A 11 5.66 -20.01 5.94
C GLY A 11 4.85 -18.87 6.57
N PHE A 12 5.32 -17.62 6.52
CA PHE A 12 4.59 -16.47 7.07
C PHE A 12 3.57 -15.87 6.10
N GLY A 13 3.52 -16.35 4.86
CA GLY A 13 2.64 -15.86 3.80
C GLY A 13 3.11 -14.53 3.20
N ASN A 14 2.32 -13.99 2.26
CA ASN A 14 2.63 -12.72 1.61
C ASN A 14 2.36 -11.55 2.56
N LYS A 15 3.32 -10.61 2.66
CA LYS A 15 3.27 -9.40 3.47
C LYS A 15 3.34 -8.11 2.63
N GLY A 16 2.95 -8.18 1.36
CA GLY A 16 2.80 -7.01 0.50
C GLY A 16 1.76 -6.03 1.04
N CYS A 17 1.93 -4.74 0.73
CA CYS A 17 0.97 -3.71 1.12
C CYS A 17 -0.39 -3.92 0.41
N SER A 18 -1.44 -4.19 1.18
CA SER A 18 -2.81 -4.42 0.68
C SER A 18 -3.68 -3.16 0.64
N ALA A 19 -3.11 -2.00 0.96
CA ALA A 19 -3.84 -0.74 1.05
C ALA A 19 -4.55 -0.43 -0.28
N CYS A 20 -5.86 -0.17 -0.22
CA CYS A 20 -6.76 0.03 -1.37
C CYS A 20 -6.69 -1.06 -2.45
N ASP A 21 -6.15 -2.25 -2.15
CA ASP A 21 -5.91 -3.35 -3.10
C ASP A 21 -6.72 -4.60 -2.70
N GLY A 22 -6.76 -4.88 -1.40
CA GLY A 22 -7.68 -5.83 -0.77
C GLY A 22 -8.04 -5.45 0.66
N LEU A 23 -7.60 -4.27 1.11
CA LEU A 23 -7.81 -3.74 2.46
C LEU A 23 -8.17 -2.27 2.37
N LEU A 24 -9.11 -1.86 3.22
CA LEU A 24 -9.38 -0.47 3.60
C LEU A 24 -9.84 -0.46 5.06
N SER A 25 -9.91 0.72 5.65
CA SER A 25 -10.58 0.91 6.94
C SER A 25 -11.53 2.10 6.84
N VAL A 26 -12.58 2.09 7.65
CA VAL A 26 -13.58 3.16 7.68
C VAL A 26 -13.58 3.76 9.07
N GLY A 27 -13.32 5.07 9.16
CA GLY A 27 -13.43 5.83 10.40
C GLY A 27 -14.88 6.04 10.81
N ALA A 28 -15.15 6.28 12.10
CA ALA A 28 -16.49 6.57 12.60
C ALA A 28 -17.11 7.84 11.99
N ASN A 29 -16.29 8.73 11.44
CA ASN A 29 -16.69 9.93 10.69
C ASN A 29 -16.97 9.66 9.19
N GLY A 30 -16.92 8.41 8.75
CA GLY A 30 -17.13 7.99 7.36
C GLY A 30 -15.89 8.03 6.47
N ASP A 31 -14.74 8.48 6.96
CA ASP A 31 -13.52 8.53 6.15
C ASP A 31 -13.07 7.11 5.77
N VAL A 32 -12.83 6.90 4.48
CA VAL A 32 -12.21 5.69 3.96
C VAL A 32 -10.70 5.91 3.96
N ILE A 33 -9.98 5.17 4.79
CA ILE A 33 -8.53 5.22 4.86
C ILE A 33 -7.91 3.97 4.22
N PRO A 34 -6.76 4.08 3.52
CA PRO A 34 -6.14 2.97 2.79
C PRO A 34 -5.80 1.74 3.66
N CYS A 35 -5.40 1.98 4.90
CA CYS A 35 -5.24 0.98 5.95
C CYS A 35 -5.37 1.66 7.31
N ALA A 36 -5.58 0.89 8.38
CA ALA A 36 -5.78 1.41 9.73
C ALA A 36 -4.60 2.25 10.29
N SER A 37 -3.42 2.20 9.65
CA SER A 37 -2.24 2.98 10.05
C SER A 37 -2.04 4.25 9.22
N TYR A 38 -2.85 4.47 8.18
CA TYR A 38 -2.69 5.60 7.27
C TYR A 38 -3.48 6.81 7.80
N ASP A 39 -2.88 8.00 7.71
CA ASP A 39 -3.37 9.25 8.31
C ASP A 39 -4.30 10.05 7.39
N GLU A 40 -4.20 9.85 6.07
CA GLU A 40 -5.00 10.59 5.09
C GLU A 40 -6.08 9.70 4.43
N SER A 41 -7.29 10.25 4.34
CA SER A 41 -8.44 9.64 3.68
C SER A 41 -8.29 9.59 2.14
N VAL A 42 -8.96 8.62 1.50
CA VAL A 42 -9.14 8.53 0.04
C VAL A 42 -10.54 8.94 -0.42
N GLY A 43 -11.42 9.32 0.51
CA GLY A 43 -12.80 9.74 0.28
C GLY A 43 -13.68 9.48 1.52
N ASN A 44 -14.93 9.91 1.51
CA ASN A 44 -15.83 9.75 2.67
C ASN A 44 -17.18 9.13 2.29
N LEU A 45 -17.54 8.01 2.92
CA LEU A 45 -18.77 7.24 2.64
C LEU A 45 -20.07 7.96 2.99
N LEU A 46 -20.01 9.05 3.77
CA LEU A 46 -21.18 9.87 4.08
C LEU A 46 -21.41 10.96 3.03
N ARG A 47 -20.50 11.12 2.07
CA ARG A 47 -20.49 12.21 1.08
C ARG A 47 -20.39 11.75 -0.36
N GLU A 48 -19.78 10.59 -0.60
CA GLU A 48 -19.43 10.08 -1.92
C GLU A 48 -19.83 8.61 -2.06
N ASP A 49 -20.18 8.18 -3.27
CA ASP A 49 -20.41 6.78 -3.56
C ASP A 49 -19.10 5.98 -3.44
N PHE A 50 -19.18 4.78 -2.87
CA PHE A 50 -18.00 3.94 -2.66
C PHE A 50 -17.23 3.65 -3.96
N GLY A 51 -17.94 3.48 -5.07
CA GLY A 51 -17.33 3.27 -6.39
C GLY A 51 -16.42 4.43 -6.79
N ASP A 52 -16.85 5.67 -6.56
CA ASP A 52 -16.09 6.88 -6.87
C ASP A 52 -14.89 7.04 -5.94
N ILE A 53 -15.08 6.78 -4.64
CA ILE A 53 -13.98 6.75 -3.65
C ILE A 53 -12.94 5.71 -4.07
N TRP A 54 -13.38 4.51 -4.43
CA TRP A 54 -12.49 3.42 -4.84
C TRP A 54 -11.74 3.77 -6.13
N GLN A 55 -12.38 4.50 -7.04
CA GLN A 55 -11.76 5.02 -8.26
C GLN A 55 -11.15 6.42 -8.07
N SER A 56 -10.94 6.90 -6.85
CA SER A 56 -10.23 8.16 -6.65
C SER A 56 -8.77 8.02 -7.11
N GLN A 57 -8.15 9.14 -7.51
CA GLN A 57 -6.75 9.17 -7.91
C GLN A 57 -5.86 8.58 -6.80
N ARG A 58 -6.15 8.94 -5.55
CA ARG A 58 -5.38 8.52 -4.39
C ARG A 58 -5.51 7.02 -4.13
N ALA A 59 -6.72 6.46 -4.17
CA ALA A 59 -6.93 5.02 -4.04
C ALA A 59 -6.22 4.24 -5.18
N ARG A 60 -6.27 4.76 -6.42
CA ARG A 60 -5.54 4.18 -7.55
C ARG A 60 -4.02 4.15 -7.33
N GLN A 61 -3.42 5.23 -6.80
CA GLN A 61 -1.97 5.27 -6.53
C GLN A 61 -1.51 4.15 -5.61
N PHE A 62 -2.32 3.76 -4.62
CA PHE A 62 -2.03 2.60 -3.78
C PHE A 62 -2.15 1.27 -4.54
N ARG A 63 -3.16 1.09 -5.39
CA ARG A 63 -3.31 -0.13 -6.21
C ARG A 63 -2.17 -0.31 -7.19
N THR A 64 -1.81 0.76 -7.89
CA THR A 64 -0.73 0.73 -8.90
C THR A 64 0.66 0.75 -8.26
N LYS A 65 0.76 0.70 -6.93
CA LYS A 65 2.02 0.80 -6.18
C LYS A 65 2.86 2.00 -6.64
N PHE A 66 2.19 3.13 -6.91
CA PHE A 66 2.80 4.35 -7.46
C PHE A 66 3.99 4.83 -6.63
N TRP A 67 3.89 4.70 -5.30
CA TRP A 67 4.91 5.11 -4.34
C TRP A 67 6.05 4.10 -4.16
N ALA A 68 6.05 2.99 -4.89
CA ALA A 68 7.15 2.03 -4.84
C ALA A 68 8.44 2.70 -5.36
N HIS A 69 9.56 2.39 -4.72
CA HIS A 69 10.88 2.87 -5.11
C HIS A 69 11.19 2.54 -6.58
N SER A 70 12.00 3.35 -7.25
CA SER A 70 12.37 3.15 -8.67
C SER A 70 12.94 1.76 -8.95
N LYS A 71 13.77 1.21 -8.04
CA LYS A 71 14.26 -0.18 -8.11
C LYS A 71 13.13 -1.21 -8.10
N CYS A 72 12.07 -0.94 -7.34
CA CYS A 72 10.90 -1.83 -7.25
C CYS A 72 10.02 -1.72 -8.50
N GLN A 73 9.91 -0.54 -9.13
CA GLN A 73 9.06 -0.35 -10.32
C GLN A 73 9.48 -1.24 -11.50
N ASN A 74 10.77 -1.57 -11.61
CA ASN A 74 11.31 -2.48 -12.63
C ASN A 74 11.58 -3.90 -12.08
N CYS A 75 11.04 -4.26 -10.92
CA CYS A 75 11.30 -5.55 -10.28
C CYS A 75 10.18 -6.55 -10.57
N ASP A 76 10.53 -7.74 -11.08
CA ASP A 76 9.58 -8.82 -11.37
C ASP A 76 8.82 -9.33 -10.13
N GLN A 77 9.36 -9.07 -8.93
CA GLN A 77 8.73 -9.45 -7.66
C GLN A 77 7.77 -8.38 -7.11
N LEU A 78 7.64 -7.22 -7.78
CA LEU A 78 6.73 -6.16 -7.36
C LEU A 78 5.28 -6.62 -7.25
N PRO A 79 4.70 -7.41 -8.19
CA PRO A 79 3.33 -7.90 -8.08
C PRO A 79 3.08 -8.80 -6.87
N ILE A 80 4.14 -9.35 -6.26
CA ILE A 80 4.04 -10.20 -5.08
C ILE A 80 4.28 -9.37 -3.82
N CYS A 81 5.40 -8.63 -3.76
CA CYS A 81 5.84 -7.95 -2.55
C CYS A 81 5.29 -6.54 -2.37
N HIS A 82 4.72 -5.96 -3.43
CA HIS A 82 4.15 -4.62 -3.50
C HIS A 82 5.13 -3.49 -3.12
N GLY A 83 6.44 -3.76 -3.15
CA GLY A 83 7.47 -2.79 -2.80
C GLY A 83 7.61 -2.54 -1.29
N GLY A 84 6.91 -3.30 -0.44
CA GLY A 84 6.86 -3.05 1.00
C GLY A 84 5.87 -1.95 1.41
N CYS A 85 5.83 -1.62 2.70
CA CYS A 85 4.89 -0.63 3.24
C CYS A 85 5.34 0.81 2.89
N PRO A 86 4.52 1.64 2.25
CA PRO A 86 4.89 3.03 1.93
C PRO A 86 5.11 3.89 3.19
N LEU A 87 4.40 3.60 4.31
CA LEU A 87 4.62 4.31 5.58
C LEU A 87 5.97 3.98 6.20
N TYR A 88 6.44 2.73 6.08
CA TYR A 88 7.78 2.35 6.52
C TYR A 88 8.83 3.16 5.76
N TRP A 89 8.70 3.23 4.43
CA TRP A 89 9.64 3.98 3.59
C TRP A 89 9.58 5.49 3.79
N ARG A 90 8.39 6.03 4.07
CA ARG A 90 8.21 7.44 4.48
C ARG A 90 9.04 7.77 5.73
N GLN A 91 9.14 6.83 6.67
CA GLN A 91 9.86 7.03 7.93
C GLN A 91 11.36 6.70 7.85
N MET A 92 11.72 5.57 7.22
CA MET A 92 13.09 5.04 7.25
C MET A 92 13.94 5.44 6.05
N GLY A 93 13.30 5.89 4.95
CA GLY A 93 13.98 6.07 3.66
C GLY A 93 14.41 4.73 3.03
N TYR A 94 15.03 4.79 1.85
CA TYR A 94 15.27 3.60 1.01
C TYR A 94 16.67 2.99 1.11
N GLY A 95 17.54 3.45 2.02
CA GLY A 95 18.94 3.02 2.07
C GLY A 95 19.16 1.53 2.34
N GLU A 96 18.15 0.81 2.83
CA GLU A 96 18.19 -0.65 2.98
C GLU A 96 18.06 -1.40 1.64
N LEU A 97 17.56 -0.76 0.59
CA LEU A 97 17.46 -1.35 -0.75
C LEU A 97 18.76 -1.26 -1.56
N ASP A 98 19.76 -0.56 -1.03
CA ASP A 98 21.08 -0.37 -1.64
C ASP A 98 22.17 -1.25 -1.01
N LYS A 99 21.81 -2.01 0.03
CA LYS A 99 22.69 -2.99 0.69
C LYS A 99 22.56 -4.36 0.05
#